data_AF-A0AAD7DT35-F1
#
_entry.id   AF-A0AAD7DT35-F1
#
_cell.length_a   1.000
_cell.length_b   1.000
_cell.length_c   1.000
_cell.angle_alpha   90.00
_cell.angle_beta   90.00
_cell.angle_gamma   90.00
#
_symmetry.space_group_name_H-M   'P 1'
#
loop_
_entity.id
_entity.type
_entity.pdbx_description
1 polymer ?
#
loop_
_entity_poly.entity_id
_entity_poly.type
_entity_poly.pdbx_seq_one_letter_code
_entity_poly.pdbx_strand_id
1 'polypeptide(L)'
;HRCSDCFRGASMCTTCIVRVHEDHPLHQIQTWSGRSWEHAILKYLGLRISLGHGRGHCPHPQARNNFSVVRCSGIQNVAVDFCGCVQGRTYAEQLRQVSL
;
A
#
# COMPACT_ATOMS: atom_id res chain seq x y z
N HIS A 1 -8.14 6.29 -11.92
CA HIS A 1 -6.99 5.36 -11.78
C HIS A 1 -7.37 3.98 -12.27
N ARG A 2 -6.44 3.18 -12.75
CA ARG A 2 -6.66 1.76 -13.06
C ARG A 2 -5.46 0.94 -12.57
N CYS A 3 -5.65 -0.34 -12.34
CA CYS A 3 -4.57 -1.26 -12.01
C CYS A 3 -4.24 -2.12 -13.22
N SER A 4 -2.96 -2.28 -13.56
CA SER A 4 -2.51 -3.19 -14.62
C SER A 4 -2.46 -4.65 -14.18
N ASP A 5 -2.30 -4.90 -12.87
CA ASP A 5 -2.15 -6.25 -12.31
C ASP A 5 -3.50 -6.92 -11.99
N CYS A 6 -4.57 -6.14 -11.83
CA CYS A 6 -5.90 -6.65 -11.50
C CYS A 6 -6.66 -7.06 -12.78
N PHE A 7 -7.30 -8.24 -12.75
CA PHE A 7 -8.15 -8.74 -13.83
C PHE A 7 -9.28 -7.81 -14.27
N ARG A 8 -9.76 -6.91 -13.38
CA ARG A 8 -10.91 -6.06 -13.65
C ARG A 8 -10.64 -4.91 -14.62
N GLY A 9 -9.39 -4.45 -14.76
CA GLY A 9 -8.96 -3.40 -15.72
C GLY A 9 -9.70 -2.03 -15.68
N ALA A 10 -10.75 -1.89 -14.87
CA ALA A 10 -11.67 -0.77 -14.89
C ALA A 10 -11.06 0.47 -14.22
N SER A 11 -11.43 1.65 -14.74
CA SER A 11 -11.08 2.91 -14.10
C SER A 11 -11.90 3.13 -12.83
N MET A 12 -11.23 3.42 -11.73
CA MET A 12 -11.78 3.70 -10.42
C MET A 12 -11.39 5.11 -9.95
N CYS A 13 -12.20 5.72 -9.08
CA CYS A 13 -11.82 6.93 -8.36
C CYS A 13 -10.68 6.63 -7.36
N THR A 14 -10.06 7.67 -6.79
CA THR A 14 -8.96 7.55 -5.82
C THR A 14 -9.35 6.71 -4.61
N THR A 15 -10.53 6.93 -4.05
CA THR A 15 -11.01 6.17 -2.89
C THR A 15 -11.20 4.68 -3.22
N CYS A 16 -11.83 4.37 -4.36
CA CYS A 16 -12.07 2.98 -4.75
C CYS A 16 -10.78 2.24 -5.08
N ILE A 17 -9.84 2.88 -5.80
CA ILE A 17 -8.56 2.24 -6.13
C ILE A 17 -7.76 1.97 -4.85
N VAL A 18 -7.73 2.88 -3.89
CA VAL A 18 -7.02 2.67 -2.61
C VAL A 18 -7.64 1.50 -1.85
N ARG A 19 -8.96 1.48 -1.66
CA ARG A 19 -9.65 0.43 -0.91
C ARG A 19 -9.47 -0.97 -1.50
N VAL A 20 -9.55 -1.11 -2.83
CA VAL A 20 -9.38 -2.41 -3.51
C VAL A 20 -7.95 -2.93 -3.39
N HIS A 21 -6.97 -2.05 -3.19
CA HIS A 21 -5.55 -2.40 -3.13
C HIS A 21 -4.99 -2.38 -1.70
N GLU A 22 -5.83 -2.36 -0.67
CA GLU A 22 -5.38 -2.50 0.73
C GLU A 22 -4.63 -3.82 0.95
N ASP A 23 -5.14 -4.92 0.37
CA ASP A 23 -4.51 -6.25 0.43
C ASP A 23 -3.45 -6.47 -0.67
N HIS A 24 -3.37 -5.56 -1.65
CA HIS A 24 -2.43 -5.65 -2.77
C HIS A 24 -1.68 -4.32 -2.98
N PRO A 25 -0.97 -3.82 -1.96
CA PRO A 25 -0.42 -2.45 -1.94
C PRO A 25 0.73 -2.22 -2.92
N LEU A 26 1.20 -3.29 -3.54
CA LEU A 26 2.32 -3.28 -4.48
C LEU A 26 1.88 -3.38 -5.93
N HIS A 27 0.58 -3.49 -6.22
CA HIS A 27 0.13 -3.50 -7.60
C HIS A 27 0.47 -2.20 -8.33
N GLN A 28 0.72 -2.34 -9.63
CA GLN A 28 1.02 -1.22 -10.52
C GLN A 28 -0.27 -0.46 -10.88
N ILE A 29 -0.31 0.80 -10.46
CA ILE A 29 -1.44 1.70 -10.75
C ILE A 29 -1.06 2.66 -11.86
N GLN A 30 -2.06 3.04 -12.65
CA GLN A 30 -1.98 4.10 -13.63
C GLN A 30 -3.05 5.15 -13.39
N THR A 31 -2.69 6.41 -13.63
CA THR A 31 -3.61 7.56 -13.59
C THR A 31 -3.79 8.12 -14.98
N TRP A 32 -5.02 8.49 -15.32
CA TRP A 32 -5.31 9.16 -16.59
C TRP A 32 -4.95 10.63 -16.45
N SER A 33 -4.00 11.11 -17.26
CA SER A 33 -3.60 12.53 -17.28
C SER A 33 -4.49 13.41 -18.15
N GLY A 34 -5.51 12.83 -18.80
CA GLY A 34 -6.30 13.48 -19.85
C GLY A 34 -5.84 13.09 -21.26
N ARG A 35 -4.60 12.62 -21.41
CA ARG A 35 -4.00 12.23 -22.70
C ARG A 35 -3.55 10.77 -22.72
N SER A 36 -2.96 10.30 -21.63
CA SER A 36 -2.42 8.94 -21.53
C SER A 36 -2.56 8.40 -20.11
N TRP A 37 -2.30 7.09 -19.98
CA TRP A 37 -2.18 6.43 -18.70
C TRP A 37 -0.73 6.48 -18.23
N GLU A 38 -0.49 7.17 -17.14
CA GLU A 38 0.83 7.35 -16.56
C GLU A 38 0.96 6.53 -15.29
N HIS A 39 2.18 6.05 -15.00
CA HIS A 39 2.45 5.29 -13.79
C HIS A 39 2.11 6.11 -12.54
N ALA A 40 1.47 5.48 -11.56
CA ALA A 40 1.13 6.08 -10.29
C ALA A 40 1.44 5.12 -9.14
N ILE A 41 1.91 5.67 -8.03
CA ILE A 41 2.22 4.90 -6.83
C ILE A 41 1.07 5.06 -5.84
N LEU A 42 0.55 3.95 -5.32
CA LEU A 42 -0.56 3.91 -4.37
C LEU A 42 -0.33 4.79 -3.13
N LYS A 43 0.92 4.90 -2.67
CA LYS A 43 1.34 5.83 -1.60
C LYS A 43 0.88 7.26 -1.86
N TYR A 44 1.09 7.79 -3.07
CA TYR A 44 0.71 9.16 -3.42
C TYR A 44 -0.80 9.31 -3.63
N LEU A 45 -1.52 8.21 -3.79
CA LEU A 45 -2.98 8.17 -3.80
C LEU A 45 -3.57 8.05 -2.39
N GLY A 46 -2.74 7.93 -1.35
CA GLY A 46 -3.14 7.89 0.05
C GLY A 46 -3.14 6.49 0.68
N LEU A 47 -2.70 5.45 -0.04
CA LEU A 47 -2.62 4.11 0.54
C LEU A 47 -1.49 4.02 1.58
N ARG A 48 -1.82 3.42 2.73
CA ARG A 48 -0.89 3.12 3.81
C ARG A 48 -1.08 1.68 4.27
N ILE A 49 0.02 0.97 4.49
CA ILE A 49 0.01 -0.42 4.93
C ILE A 49 0.08 -0.45 6.45
N SER A 50 -0.97 -0.92 7.12
CA SER A 50 -0.96 -1.10 8.58
C SER A 50 -0.32 -2.45 8.94
N LEU A 51 0.67 -2.45 9.84
CA LEU A 51 1.40 -3.63 10.27
C LEU A 51 1.21 -3.92 11.75
N GLY A 52 1.31 -5.19 12.14
CA GLY A 52 1.40 -5.62 13.54
C GLY A 52 0.08 -5.64 14.30
N HIS A 53 -0.79 -4.65 14.07
CA HIS A 53 -2.15 -4.63 14.64
C HIS A 53 -3.04 -5.55 13.80
N GLY A 54 -3.79 -6.45 14.43
CA GLY A 54 -4.47 -7.58 13.78
C GLY A 54 -5.39 -7.19 12.62
N ARG A 55 -6.71 -7.13 12.85
CA ARG A 55 -7.65 -6.61 11.86
C ARG A 55 -7.89 -5.13 12.16
N GLY A 56 -7.68 -4.27 11.17
CA GLY A 56 -7.97 -2.84 11.25
C GLY A 56 -6.77 -1.96 11.62
N HIS A 57 -7.06 -0.67 11.83
CA HIS A 57 -6.04 0.34 12.11
C HIS A 57 -5.60 0.30 13.57
N CYS A 58 -4.28 0.39 13.78
CA CYS A 58 -3.74 0.54 15.12
C CYS A 58 -4.21 1.87 15.74
N PRO A 59 -4.66 1.90 17.01
CA PRO A 59 -4.97 3.15 17.72
C PRO A 59 -3.72 3.99 18.04
N HIS A 60 -2.53 3.38 17.94
CA HIS A 60 -1.25 4.05 18.17
C HIS A 60 -0.25 3.75 17.03
N PRO A 61 -0.53 4.23 15.81
CA PRO A 61 0.28 3.91 14.64
C PRO A 61 1.59 4.70 14.66
N GLN A 62 2.69 4.02 14.32
CA GLN A 62 4.00 4.62 14.10
C GLN A 62 4.26 4.71 12.59
N ALA A 63 3.96 5.89 12.05
CA ALA A 63 4.04 6.17 10.62
C ALA A 63 5.48 6.19 10.10
N ARG A 64 5.70 5.50 8.96
CA ARG A 64 6.93 5.51 8.18
C ARG A 64 6.58 5.76 6.71
N ASN A 65 6.94 6.93 6.21
CA ASN A 65 6.65 7.31 4.83
C ASN A 65 7.74 6.90 3.83
N ASN A 66 8.94 6.57 4.30
CA ASN A 66 10.09 6.23 3.46
C ASN A 66 10.39 4.74 3.58
N PHE A 67 9.47 3.91 3.11
CA PHE A 67 9.65 2.46 3.09
C PHE A 67 9.70 1.99 1.64
N SER A 68 10.81 1.39 1.24
CA SER A 68 11.00 0.88 -0.12
C SER A 68 10.88 -0.64 -0.10
N VAL A 69 10.00 -1.16 -0.95
CA VAL A 69 9.82 -2.61 -1.14
C VAL A 69 10.43 -2.98 -2.49
N VAL A 70 11.27 -4.01 -2.49
CA VAL A 70 11.88 -4.57 -3.70
C VAL A 70 11.04 -5.76 -4.15
N ARG A 71 10.67 -5.77 -5.43
CA ARG A 71 9.95 -6.88 -6.07
C ARG A 71 10.62 -7.25 -7.39
N CYS A 72 10.18 -8.35 -7.99
CA CYS A 72 10.62 -8.76 -9.34
C CYS A 72 10.36 -7.67 -10.40
N SER A 73 9.33 -6.83 -10.20
CA SER A 73 9.00 -5.72 -11.11
C SER A 73 9.79 -4.43 -10.83
N GLY A 74 10.68 -4.39 -9.83
CA GLY A 74 11.43 -3.21 -9.42
C GLY A 74 11.17 -2.76 -7.98
N ILE A 75 11.62 -1.55 -7.65
CA ILE A 75 11.52 -0.95 -6.32
C ILE A 75 10.31 -0.02 -6.26
N GLN A 76 9.47 -0.17 -5.24
CA GLN A 76 8.30 0.67 -5.01
C GLN A 76 8.35 1.32 -3.62
N ASN A 77 8.09 2.62 -3.56
CA ASN A 77 7.98 3.35 -2.30
C ASN A 77 6.55 3.27 -1.76
N VAL A 78 6.40 2.83 -0.52
CA VAL A 78 5.13 2.69 0.18
C VAL A 78 5.15 3.47 1.50
N ALA A 79 3.97 3.80 2.00
CA ALA A 79 3.79 4.30 3.35
C ALA A 79 3.32 3.15 4.24
N VAL A 80 3.91 3.04 5.42
CA VAL A 80 3.66 1.95 6.37
C VAL A 80 3.37 2.53 7.74
N ASP A 81 2.39 1.96 8.43
CA ASP A 81 2.03 2.30 9.80
C ASP A 81 2.30 1.08 10.68
N PHE A 82 3.38 1.13 11.47
CA PHE A 82 3.69 0.08 12.43
C PHE A 82 2.79 0.19 13.67
N CYS A 83 2.46 -0.95 14.26
CA CYS A 83 1.75 -0.99 15.53
C CYS A 83 2.68 -0.56 16.66
N GLY A 84 2.34 0.55 17.33
CA GLY A 84 3.00 1.03 18.55
C GLY A 84 2.37 0.53 19.84
N CYS A 85 1.35 -0.34 19.79
CA CYS A 85 0.78 -0.94 20.99
C CYS A 85 1.84 -1.79 21.71
N VAL A 86 1.76 -1.84 23.05
CA VAL A 86 2.71 -2.52 23.97
C VAL A 86 2.64 -4.05 23.88
N GLN A 87 2.53 -4.61 22.67
CA GLN A 87 2.49 -6.05 22.44
C GLN A 87 3.87 -6.67 22.22
N GLY A 88 4.96 -5.98 22.55
CA GLY A 88 6.32 -6.55 22.54
C GLY A 88 6.85 -6.98 21.17
N ARG A 89 6.18 -6.63 20.07
CA ARG A 89 6.61 -7.00 18.71
C ARG A 89 7.54 -5.95 18.11
N THR A 90 8.75 -6.37 17.77
CA THR A 90 9.74 -5.60 17.01
C THR A 90 9.21 -5.26 15.62
N TYR A 91 9.74 -4.22 14.97
CA TYR A 91 9.39 -3.89 13.58
C TYR A 91 9.61 -5.07 12.63
N ALA A 92 10.66 -5.88 12.85
CA ALA A 92 10.96 -7.05 12.03
C ALA A 92 9.87 -8.12 12.10
N GLU A 93 9.27 -8.36 13.28
CA GLU A 93 8.18 -9.31 13.45
C GLU A 93 6.86 -8.81 12.85
N GLN A 94 6.65 -7.50 12.82
CA GLN A 94 5.49 -6.90 12.18
C GLN A 94 5.55 -7.02 10.65
N LEU A 95 6.75 -6.96 10.05
CA LEU A 95 6.95 -7.13 8.61
C LEU A 95 6.64 -8.56 8.12
N ARG A 96 6.81 -9.58 8.97
CA ARG A 96 6.51 -10.98 8.61
C ARG A 96 5.01 -11.27 8.42
N GLN A 97 4.14 -10.36 8.86
CA GLN A 97 2.68 -10.54 8.78
C GLN A 97 2.12 -10.13 7.42
N VAL A 98 2.93 -9.51 6.57
CA VAL A 98 2.51 -9.10 5.24
C VAL A 98 2.97 -10.14 4.24
N SER A 99 2.00 -10.81 3.62
CA SER A 99 2.25 -11.56 2.39
C SER A 99 2.24 -10.55 1.24
N LEU A 100 3.39 -9.92 1.00
CA LEU A 100 3.60 -8.95 -0.10
C LEU A 100 3.96 -9.65 -1.41
#